data_AF-A0A7K0VFL5-F1
#
_entry.id   AF-A0A7K0VFL5-F1
#
_cell.length_a   1.000
_cell.length_b   1.000
_cell.length_c   1.000
_cell.angle_alpha   90.00
_cell.angle_beta   90.00
_cell.angle_gamma   90.00
#
_symmetry.space_group_name_H-M   'P 1'
#
loop_
_entity.id
_entity.type
_entity.pdbx_description
1 polymer ?
#
loop_
_entity_poly.entity_id
_entity_poly.type
_entity_poly.pdbx_seq_one_letter_code
_entity_poly.pdbx_strand_id
1 'polypeptide(L)' 'MSSLDLPQAVAGPAGTVDESIAWHFGDPHREQRLLVEGISIVDISNRGVVTVTGPDRLTWLHTLTTQHLENLQPNESA' A
#
# COMPACT_ATOMS: atom_id res chain seq x y z
N MET A 1 -7.00 14.20 -5.18
CA MET A 1 -7.78 14.41 -3.95
C MET A 1 -7.06 13.58 -2.90
N SER A 2 -6.44 14.24 -1.92
CA SER A 2 -5.69 13.57 -0.85
C SER A 2 -6.68 13.06 0.20
N SER A 3 -6.37 11.95 0.87
CA SER A 3 -7.12 11.56 2.08
C SER A 3 -7.05 12.61 3.19
N LEU A 4 -6.05 13.49 3.18
CA LEU A 4 -5.95 14.64 4.09
C LEU A 4 -7.03 15.70 3.85
N ASP A 5 -7.67 15.71 2.68
CA ASP A 5 -8.78 16.63 2.37
C ASP A 5 -10.11 16.18 3.02
N LEU A 6 -10.15 14.96 3.59
CA LEU A 6 -11.35 14.40 4.21
C LEU A 6 -11.55 14.90 5.65
N PRO A 7 -12.81 15.00 6.12
CA PRO A 7 -13.10 15.43 7.48
C PRO A 7 -12.40 14.56 8.53
N GLN A 8 -11.83 15.21 9.56
CA GLN A 8 -11.14 14.57 10.69
C GLN A 8 -9.86 13.81 10.34
N ALA A 9 -9.35 13.94 9.11
CA ALA A 9 -8.06 13.38 8.74
C ALA A 9 -6.95 13.95 9.63
N VAL A 10 -6.17 13.07 10.24
CA VAL A 10 -4.95 13.41 10.99
C VAL A 10 -3.76 12.93 10.18
N ALA A 11 -2.83 13.83 9.87
CA ALA A 11 -1.62 13.48 9.11
C ALA A 11 -0.67 12.61 9.93
N GLY A 12 0.14 11.80 9.23
CA GLY A 12 1.28 11.13 9.86
C GLY A 12 2.29 12.12 10.45
N PRO A 13 3.20 11.68 11.33
CA PRO A 13 4.22 12.55 11.91
C PRO A 13 5.08 13.20 10.81
N ALA A 14 5.48 14.45 11.02
CA ALA A 14 6.27 15.20 10.06
C ALA A 14 7.59 14.48 9.72
N GLY A 15 7.95 14.45 8.44
CA GLY A 15 9.14 13.75 7.92
C GLY A 15 8.98 12.24 7.74
N THR A 16 7.78 11.68 7.96
CA THR A 16 7.51 10.25 7.70
C THR A 16 7.01 10.01 6.28
N VAL A 17 7.08 8.75 5.83
CA VAL A 17 6.53 8.35 4.53
C VAL A 17 5.01 8.51 4.44
N ASP A 18 4.33 8.62 5.59
CA ASP A 18 2.89 8.73 5.71
C ASP A 18 2.41 10.19 5.92
N GLU A 19 3.32 11.18 5.90
CA GLU A 19 2.99 12.59 6.11
C GLU A 19 1.98 13.14 5.09
N SER A 20 1.92 12.56 3.88
CA SER A 20 1.05 13.00 2.79
C SER A 20 -0.34 12.35 2.76
N ILE A 21 -0.62 11.43 3.70
CA ILE A 21 -1.88 10.68 3.79
C ILE A 21 -2.47 10.76 5.21
N ALA A 22 -3.76 10.47 5.32
CA ALA A 22 -4.42 10.35 6.61
C ALA A 22 -3.90 9.12 7.38
N TRP A 23 -3.41 9.34 8.59
CA TRP A 23 -2.98 8.30 9.51
C TRP A 23 -4.17 7.67 10.25
N HIS A 24 -5.18 8.49 10.57
CA HIS A 24 -6.48 8.07 11.11
C HIS A 24 -7.51 9.21 10.96
N PHE A 25 -8.78 8.92 11.27
CA PHE A 25 -9.90 9.85 11.22
C PHE A 25 -10.50 10.20 12.60
N GLY A 26 -9.88 9.75 13.69
CA GLY A 26 -10.11 10.25 15.05
C GLY A 26 -10.26 9.17 16.11
N ASP A 27 -10.67 7.96 15.74
CA ASP A 27 -10.74 6.79 16.64
C ASP A 27 -10.00 5.61 16.00
N PRO A 28 -8.66 5.57 16.11
CA PRO A 28 -7.82 4.57 15.44
C PRO A 28 -8.22 3.12 15.80
N HIS A 29 -8.66 2.88 17.03
CA HIS A 29 -9.05 1.54 17.46
C HIS A 29 -10.39 1.11 16.87
N ARG A 30 -11.37 2.03 16.72
CA ARG A 30 -12.60 1.74 15.98
C ARG A 30 -12.30 1.53 14.50
N GLU A 31 -11.48 2.38 13.88
CA GLU A 31 -11.08 2.26 12.48
C GLU A 31 -10.39 0.92 12.19
N GLN A 32 -9.50 0.47 13.08
CA GLN A 32 -8.86 -0.85 13.01
C GLN A 32 -9.90 -1.99 13.05
N ARG A 33 -10.89 -1.94 13.96
CA ARG A 33 -11.93 -2.98 14.03
C ARG A 33 -12.75 -3.04 12.75
N LEU A 34 -13.16 -1.88 12.22
CA LEU A 34 -13.87 -1.79 10.94
C LEU A 34 -13.02 -2.29 9.76
N LEU A 35 -11.69 -2.07 9.81
CA LEU A 35 -10.76 -2.59 8.81
C LEU A 35 -10.68 -4.12 8.87
N VAL A 36 -10.61 -4.70 10.07
CA VAL A 36 -10.65 -6.16 10.26
C VAL A 36 -11.99 -6.75 9.78
N GLU A 37 -13.09 -6.02 9.95
CA GLU A 37 -14.42 -6.40 9.44
C GLU A 37 -14.55 -6.23 7.91
N GLY A 38 -13.55 -5.65 7.22
CA GLY A 38 -13.52 -5.50 5.77
C GLY A 38 -14.39 -4.36 5.22
N ILE A 39 -14.78 -3.40 6.06
CA ILE A 39 -15.68 -2.28 5.70
C ILE A 39 -15.00 -0.91 5.74
N SER A 40 -13.67 -0.89 5.72
CA SER A 40 -12.85 0.33 5.67
C SER A 40 -12.09 0.46 4.35
N ILE A 41 -11.71 1.70 4.02
CA ILE A 41 -10.80 2.03 2.91
C ILE A 41 -9.53 2.62 3.51
N VAL A 42 -8.37 2.26 2.98
CA VAL A 42 -7.07 2.81 3.38
C VAL A 42 -6.46 3.53 2.18
N ASP A 43 -6.07 4.78 2.36
CA ASP A 43 -5.27 5.50 1.38
C ASP A 43 -3.82 4.98 1.42
N ILE A 44 -3.36 4.45 0.31
CA ILE A 44 -1.99 3.95 0.13
C ILE A 44 -1.31 4.64 -1.06
N SER A 45 -1.81 5.81 -1.46
CA SER A 45 -1.30 6.58 -2.59
C SER A 45 0.13 7.09 -2.40
N ASN A 46 0.67 7.04 -1.17
CA ASN A 46 2.07 7.27 -0.89
C ASN A 46 3.00 6.12 -1.36
N ARG A 47 2.47 4.98 -1.82
CA ARG A 47 3.26 3.88 -2.37
C ARG A 47 3.54 4.09 -3.86
N GLY A 48 4.82 4.00 -4.23
CA GLY A 48 5.24 3.96 -5.63
C GLY A 48 4.89 2.62 -6.29
N VAL A 49 4.47 2.68 -7.55
CA VAL A 49 4.23 1.51 -8.40
C VAL A 49 5.27 1.48 -9.50
N VAL A 50 5.97 0.35 -9.65
CA VAL A 50 6.99 0.14 -10.69
C VAL A 50 6.53 -0.96 -11.62
N THR A 51 6.53 -0.68 -12.92
CA THR A 51 6.26 -1.67 -13.97
C THR A 51 7.57 -2.24 -14.51
N VAL A 52 7.72 -3.56 -14.44
CA VAL A 52 8.86 -4.30 -14.99
C VAL A 52 8.39 -5.09 -16.20
N THR A 53 9.03 -4.88 -17.35
CA THR A 53 8.67 -5.51 -18.63
C THR A 53 9.86 -6.27 -19.22
N GLY A 54 9.61 -7.05 -20.28
CA GLY A 54 10.63 -7.86 -20.95
C GLY A 54 10.53 -9.37 -20.65
N PRO A 55 11.23 -10.19 -21.46
CA PRO A 55 11.16 -11.66 -21.34
C PRO A 55 11.71 -12.14 -19.98
N ASP A 56 12.77 -11.52 -19.46
CA ASP A 56 13.48 -11.98 -18.26
C ASP A 56 12.97 -11.38 -16.95
N ARG A 57 11.86 -10.63 -16.98
CA ARG A 57 11.36 -9.85 -15.81
C ARG A 57 11.18 -10.69 -14.53
N LEU A 58 10.73 -11.94 -14.66
CA LEU A 58 10.47 -12.81 -13.50
C LEU A 58 11.76 -13.35 -12.90
N THR A 59 12.70 -13.83 -13.72
CA THR A 59 14.03 -14.25 -13.27
C THR A 59 14.78 -13.07 -12.66
N TRP A 60 14.72 -11.89 -13.27
CA TRP A 60 15.32 -10.68 -12.71
C TRP A 60 14.73 -10.33 -11.33
N LEU A 61 13.39 -10.28 -11.19
CA LEU A 61 12.74 -10.05 -9.90
C LEU A 61 13.07 -11.14 -8.87
N HIS A 62 13.16 -12.41 -9.28
CA HIS A 62 13.56 -13.52 -8.42
C HIS A 62 14.97 -13.34 -7.86
N THR A 63 15.92 -12.82 -8.66
CA THR A 63 17.29 -12.57 -8.18
C THR A 63 17.40 -11.39 -7.23
N LEU A 64 16.45 -10.44 -7.26
CA LEU A 64 16.46 -9.24 -6.43
C LEU A 64 15.65 -9.37 -5.13
N THR A 65 14.77 -10.36 -5.05
CA THR A 65 13.85 -10.55 -3.93
C THR A 65 14.03 -11.93 -3.31
N THR A 66 13.53 -12.13 -2.10
CA THR A 66 13.54 -13.46 -1.46
C THR A 66 12.39 -14.35 -1.93
N GLN A 67 11.43 -13.81 -2.69
CA GLN A 67 10.26 -14.55 -3.16
C GLN A 67 10.61 -15.40 -4.40
N HIS A 68 10.02 -16.59 -4.52
CA HIS A 68 10.13 -17.39 -5.74
C HIS A 68 9.10 -16.91 -6.77
N LEU A 69 9.59 -16.29 -7.86
CA LEU A 69 8.75 -15.59 -8.83
C LEU A 69 8.80 -16.16 -10.25
N GLU A 70 9.69 -17.13 -10.52
CA GLU A 70 9.94 -17.62 -11.88
C GLU A 70 8.73 -18.31 -12.54
N ASN A 71 7.79 -18.80 -11.73
CA ASN A 71 6.62 -19.57 -12.19
C ASN A 71 5.28 -18.83 -12.02
N LEU A 72 5.29 -17.55 -11.68
CA LEU A 72 4.08 -16.76 -11.42
C LEU A 72 3.23 -16.58 -12.70
N GLN A 73 1.95 -16.96 -12.65
CA GLN A 73 1.06 -16.81 -13.80
C GLN A 73 0.53 -15.37 -13.92
N PRO A 74 0.05 -14.95 -15.11
CA PRO A 74 -0.61 -13.66 -15.27
C PRO A 74 -1.78 -13.48 -14.28
N ASN A 75 -1.83 -12.30 -13.64
CA ASN A 75 -2.81 -11.92 -12.62
C ASN A 75 -2.68 -12.65 -11.27
N GLU A 76 -1.56 -13.33 -11.01
CA GLU A 76 -1.23 -13.86 -9.70
C GLU A 76 -0.27 -12.95 -8.93
N SER A 77 -0.26 -13.12 -7.60
CA SER A 77 0.72 -12.56 -6.67
C SER A 77 1.32 -13.69 -5.84
N ALA A 78 2.59 -13.58 -5.47
CA ALA A 78 3.32 -14.58 -4.68
C ALA A 78 3.80 -14.03 -3.34
#